data_AF-A0A024GRQ7-F1
#
_entry.id   AF-A0A024GRQ7-F1
#
_cell.length_a   1.000
_cell.length_b   1.000
_cell.length_c   1.000
_cell.angle_alpha   90.00
_cell.angle_beta   90.00
_cell.angle_gamma   90.00
#
_symmetry.space_group_name_H-M   'P 1'
#
loop_
_entity.id
_entity.type
_entity.pdbx_description
1 polymer ?
#
loop_
_entity_poly.entity_id
_entity_poly.type
_entity_poly.pdbx_seq_one_letter_code
_entity_poly.pdbx_strand_id
1 'polypeptide(L)'
;MRDQLLLGIAIVASFSCVLWYSTSVFRVSTQAFRELCKVEEIVADIASRLGALQSDIERNMRCTRIQKRKNYAANITQIEQELEKVLEFLDSIHGNDKVRRKRKAIADQITLAYLNTVDELRDRVGEDML
;
A
#
# COMPACT_ATOMS: atom_id res chain seq x y z
N MET A 1 41.23 -28.85 -32.42
CA MET A 1 40.42 -29.50 -31.37
C MET A 1 40.24 -28.66 -30.10
N ARG A 2 41.19 -27.80 -29.70
CA ARG A 2 41.05 -26.95 -28.50
C ARG A 2 40.04 -25.81 -28.67
N ASP A 3 39.90 -25.26 -29.87
CA ASP A 3 39.03 -24.10 -30.13
C ASP A 3 37.52 -24.42 -30.06
N GLN A 4 37.11 -25.63 -30.45
CA GLN A 4 35.72 -26.08 -30.30
C GLN A 4 35.31 -26.28 -28.84
N LEU A 5 36.26 -26.63 -27.98
CA LEU A 5 36.02 -26.85 -26.55
C LEU A 5 35.82 -25.51 -25.81
N LEU A 6 36.58 -24.48 -26.20
CA LEU A 6 36.45 -23.12 -25.68
C LEU A 6 35.10 -22.48 -26.08
N LEU A 7 34.65 -22.70 -27.32
CA LEU A 7 33.35 -22.20 -27.78
C LEU A 7 32.18 -22.82 -27.01
N GLY A 8 32.24 -24.13 -26.73
CA GLY A 8 31.21 -24.82 -25.94
C GLY A 8 31.11 -24.32 -24.49
N ILE A 9 32.25 -24.07 -23.84
CA ILE A 9 32.30 -23.54 -22.47
C ILE A 9 31.71 -22.12 -22.41
N ALA A 10 32.03 -21.26 -23.39
CA ALA A 10 31.52 -19.89 -23.45
C ALA A 10 30.00 -19.85 -23.61
N ILE A 11 29.42 -20.75 -24.42
CA ILE A 11 27.97 -20.86 -24.58
C ILE A 11 27.32 -21.29 -23.26
N VAL A 12 27.83 -22.34 -22.61
CA VAL A 12 27.26 -22.84 -21.34
C VAL A 12 27.35 -21.78 -20.23
N ALA A 13 28.45 -21.03 -20.13
CA ALA A 13 28.60 -19.93 -19.19
C ALA A 13 27.62 -18.77 -19.47
N SER A 14 27.33 -18.50 -20.74
CA SER A 14 26.37 -17.46 -21.14
C SER A 14 24.94 -17.86 -20.76
N PHE A 15 24.56 -19.12 -21.03
CA PHE A 15 23.24 -19.65 -20.65
C PHE A 15 23.06 -19.73 -19.12
N SER A 16 24.09 -20.09 -18.36
CA SER A 16 24.00 -20.14 -16.90
C SER A 16 23.84 -18.74 -16.29
N CYS A 17 24.51 -17.71 -16.83
CA CYS A 17 24.29 -16.32 -16.44
C CYS A 17 22.87 -15.85 -16.74
N VAL A 18 22.32 -16.16 -17.92
CA VAL A 18 20.95 -15.78 -18.29
C VAL A 18 19.91 -16.49 -17.42
N LEU A 19 20.10 -17.78 -17.13
CA LEU A 19 19.21 -18.53 -16.23
C LEU A 19 19.30 -18.04 -14.78
N TRP A 20 20.49 -17.71 -14.28
CA TRP A 20 20.67 -17.13 -12.94
C TRP A 20 20.05 -15.75 -12.83
N TYR A 21 20.26 -14.89 -13.83
CA TYR A 21 19.64 -13.57 -13.90
C TYR A 21 18.12 -13.69 -13.98
N SER A 22 17.60 -14.57 -14.84
CA SER A 22 16.16 -14.78 -14.98
C SER A 22 15.52 -15.30 -13.69
N THR A 23 16.14 -16.27 -13.02
CA THR A 23 15.61 -16.86 -11.78
C THR A 23 15.69 -15.91 -10.58
N SER A 24 16.74 -15.09 -10.48
CA SER A 24 16.87 -14.07 -9.42
C SER A 24 15.86 -12.93 -9.60
N VAL A 25 15.68 -12.41 -10.82
CA VAL A 25 14.66 -11.39 -11.12
C VAL A 25 13.24 -11.92 -10.87
N PHE A 26 12.98 -13.18 -11.21
CA PHE A 26 11.68 -13.81 -10.93
C PHE A 26 11.41 -13.96 -9.44
N ARG A 27 12.42 -14.38 -8.65
CA ARG A 27 12.30 -14.50 -7.18
C ARG A 27 12.00 -13.16 -6.52
N VAL A 28 12.76 -12.11 -6.84
CA VAL A 28 12.55 -10.76 -6.28
C VAL A 28 11.14 -10.25 -6.65
N SER A 29 10.70 -10.46 -7.89
CA SER A 29 9.35 -10.08 -8.31
C SER A 29 8.24 -10.82 -7.54
N THR A 30 8.43 -12.09 -7.16
CA THR A 30 7.43 -12.83 -6.38
C THR A 30 7.34 -12.38 -4.92
N GLN A 31 8.45 -11.93 -4.33
CA GLN A 31 8.46 -11.37 -2.97
C GLN A 31 7.74 -10.01 -2.92
N ALA A 32 8.10 -9.08 -3.80
CA ALA A 32 7.46 -7.77 -3.87
C ALA A 32 5.94 -7.88 -4.11
N PHE A 33 5.52 -8.84 -4.96
CA PHE A 33 4.09 -9.08 -5.19
C PHE A 33 3.37 -9.61 -3.94
N ARG A 34 4.02 -10.49 -3.15
CA ARG A 34 3.47 -10.99 -1.89
C ARG A 34 3.35 -9.88 -0.85
N GLU A 35 4.34 -8.99 -0.78
CA GLU A 35 4.29 -7.81 0.10
C GLU A 35 3.13 -6.90 -0.29
N LEU A 36 2.92 -6.64 -1.58
CA LEU A 36 1.76 -5.87 -2.05
C LEU A 36 0.42 -6.50 -1.67
N CYS A 37 0.29 -7.83 -1.71
CA CYS A 37 -0.94 -8.49 -1.25
C CYS A 37 -1.18 -8.30 0.25
N LYS A 38 -0.12 -8.31 1.08
CA LYS A 38 -0.25 -8.01 2.51
C LYS A 38 -0.64 -6.56 2.75
N VAL A 39 -0.09 -5.64 1.95
CA VAL A 39 -0.47 -4.23 2.01
C VAL A 39 -1.94 -4.04 1.67
N GLU A 40 -2.45 -4.73 0.64
CA GLU A 40 -3.89 -4.69 0.32
C GLU A 40 -4.77 -5.16 1.49
N GLU A 41 -4.35 -6.21 2.21
CA GLU A 41 -5.06 -6.70 3.39
C GLU A 41 -5.08 -5.67 4.52
N ILE A 42 -3.93 -5.02 4.79
CA ILE A 42 -3.82 -3.94 5.78
C ILE A 42 -4.70 -2.74 5.38
N VAL A 43 -4.66 -2.36 4.10
CA VAL A 43 -5.48 -1.25 3.58
C VAL A 43 -6.97 -1.57 3.71
N ALA A 44 -7.39 -2.81 3.46
CA ALA A 44 -8.77 -3.23 3.64
C ALA A 44 -9.22 -3.17 5.10
N ASP A 45 -8.34 -3.53 6.05
CA ASP A 45 -8.62 -3.38 7.49
C ASP A 45 -8.77 -1.91 7.91
N ILE A 46 -7.84 -1.06 7.47
CA ILE A 46 -7.91 0.39 7.74
C ILE A 46 -9.18 1.00 7.12
N ALA A 47 -9.53 0.61 5.90
CA ALA A 47 -10.75 1.05 5.23
C ALA A 47 -12.03 0.63 5.99
N SER A 48 -12.05 -0.59 6.53
CA SER A 48 -13.14 -1.07 7.37
C SER A 48 -13.31 -0.23 8.63
N ARG A 49 -12.18 0.08 9.31
CA ARG A 49 -12.16 0.96 10.49
C ARG A 49 -12.62 2.37 10.17
N LEU A 50 -12.22 2.92 9.01
CA LEU A 50 -12.66 4.22 8.53
C LEU A 50 -14.17 4.25 8.26
N GLY A 51 -14.71 3.22 7.61
CA GLY A 51 -16.16 3.11 7.35
C GLY A 51 -17.00 2.95 8.62
N ALA A 52 -16.48 2.20 9.60
CA ALA A 52 -17.11 2.09 10.93
C ALA A 52 -17.12 3.45 11.65
N LEU A 53 -15.99 4.17 11.62
CA LEU A 53 -15.87 5.49 12.20
C LEU A 53 -16.83 6.51 11.55
N GLN A 54 -16.93 6.51 10.22
CA GLN A 54 -17.89 7.32 9.48
C GLN A 54 -19.33 7.03 9.93
N SER A 55 -19.71 5.76 9.96
CA SER A 55 -21.06 5.33 10.37
C SER A 55 -21.38 5.76 11.80
N ASP A 56 -20.40 5.69 12.69
CA ASP A 56 -20.55 6.12 14.08
C ASP A 56 -20.69 7.63 14.21
N ILE A 57 -19.94 8.42 13.43
CA ILE A 57 -20.06 9.87 13.37
C ILE A 57 -21.45 10.26 12.87
N GLU A 58 -21.92 9.67 11.78
CA GLU A 58 -23.24 9.96 11.19
C GLU A 58 -24.40 9.63 12.16
N ARG A 59 -24.30 8.51 12.89
CA ARG A 59 -25.32 8.12 13.88
C ARG A 59 -25.33 9.02 15.11
N ASN A 60 -24.16 9.46 15.56
CA ASN A 60 -24.02 10.19 16.84
C ASN A 60 -23.92 11.71 16.67
N MET A 61 -23.85 12.24 15.45
CA MET A 61 -23.67 13.67 15.16
C MET A 61 -24.64 14.57 15.94
N ARG A 62 -25.90 14.16 16.07
CA ARG A 62 -26.96 14.98 16.71
C ARG A 62 -26.84 15.12 18.23
N CYS A 63 -25.96 14.36 18.90
CA CYS A 63 -25.95 14.28 20.36
C CYS A 63 -24.55 14.02 20.96
N THR A 64 -23.48 14.54 20.34
CA THR A 64 -22.11 14.27 20.80
C THR A 64 -21.61 15.28 21.83
N ARG A 65 -21.30 14.79 23.04
CA ARG A 65 -20.48 15.53 24.01
C ARG A 65 -19.10 15.85 23.41
N ILE A 66 -18.54 16.99 23.77
CA ILE A 66 -17.20 17.48 23.36
C ILE A 66 -16.12 16.38 23.48
N GLN A 67 -16.17 15.53 24.52
CA GLN A 67 -15.21 14.43 24.70
C GLN A 67 -15.27 13.37 23.60
N LYS A 68 -16.46 13.01 23.11
CA LYS A 68 -16.61 12.06 21.99
C LYS A 68 -16.05 12.66 20.70
N ARG A 69 -16.24 13.96 20.49
CA ARG A 69 -15.70 14.68 19.31
C ARG A 69 -14.17 14.69 19.30
N LYS A 70 -13.53 14.96 20.45
CA LYS A 70 -12.07 14.85 20.59
C LYS A 70 -11.56 13.44 20.28
N ASN A 71 -12.28 12.41 20.71
CA ASN A 71 -11.93 11.02 20.40
C ASN A 71 -12.08 10.73 18.90
N TYR A 72 -13.13 11.23 18.23
CA TYR A 72 -13.29 11.08 16.79
C TYR A 72 -12.16 11.77 16.02
N ALA A 73 -11.81 13.01 16.39
CA ALA A 73 -10.68 13.71 15.79
C ALA A 73 -9.36 12.93 15.94
N ALA A 74 -9.08 12.40 17.14
CA ALA A 74 -7.90 11.58 17.37
C ALA A 74 -7.88 10.30 16.51
N ASN A 75 -9.02 9.62 16.37
CA ASN A 75 -9.14 8.43 15.55
C ASN A 75 -8.95 8.73 14.05
N ILE A 76 -9.48 9.86 13.57
CA ILE A 76 -9.30 10.32 12.17
C ILE A 76 -7.81 10.55 11.91
N THR A 77 -7.13 11.31 12.77
CA THR A 77 -5.68 11.56 12.65
C THR A 77 -4.86 10.28 12.73
N GLN A 78 -5.25 9.32 13.58
CA GLN A 78 -4.56 8.04 13.64
C GLN A 78 -4.70 7.26 12.33
N ILE A 79 -5.90 7.22 11.73
CA ILE A 79 -6.13 6.55 10.44
C ILE A 79 -5.35 7.24 9.33
N GLU A 80 -5.32 8.57 9.30
CA GLU A 80 -4.52 9.38 8.36
C GLU A 80 -3.05 8.96 8.40
N GLN A 81 -2.44 8.93 9.59
CA GLN A 81 -1.05 8.51 9.79
C GLN A 81 -0.79 7.05 9.40
N GLU A 82 -1.75 6.16 9.64
CA GLU A 82 -1.64 4.76 9.23
C GLU A 82 -1.65 4.64 7.69
N LEU A 83 -2.51 5.38 6.99
CA LEU A 83 -2.54 5.43 5.53
C LEU A 83 -1.27 6.05 4.94
N GLU A 84 -0.74 7.12 5.54
CA GLU A 84 0.54 7.72 5.13
C GLU A 84 1.70 6.73 5.25
N LYS A 85 1.80 6.00 6.37
CA LYS A 85 2.82 4.96 6.54
C LYS A 85 2.70 3.85 5.50
N VAL A 86 1.48 3.50 5.11
CA VAL A 86 1.26 2.52 4.04
C VAL A 86 1.76 3.07 2.70
N LEU A 87 1.51 4.35 2.39
CA LEU A 87 2.04 4.99 1.18
C LEU A 87 3.58 5.02 1.18
N GLU A 88 4.21 5.40 2.29
CA GLU A 88 5.67 5.35 2.45
C GLU A 88 6.22 3.94 2.23
N PHE A 89 5.53 2.92 2.79
CA PHE A 89 5.93 1.54 2.59
C PHE A 89 5.76 1.10 1.13
N LEU A 90 4.68 1.49 0.46
CA LEU A 90 4.46 1.21 -0.96
C LEU A 90 5.60 1.79 -1.81
N ASP A 91 6.04 3.01 -1.54
CA ASP A 91 7.16 3.64 -2.25
C ASP A 91 8.47 2.87 -2.09
N SER A 92 8.69 2.21 -0.95
CA SER A 92 9.85 1.35 -0.73
C SER A 92 9.81 0.05 -1.55
N ILE A 93 8.63 -0.41 -2.00
CA ILE A 93 8.50 -1.66 -2.78
C ILE A 93 8.88 -1.43 -4.24
N HIS A 94 9.95 -2.08 -4.68
CA HIS A 94 10.44 -2.01 -6.06
C HIS A 94 10.20 -3.35 -6.79
N GLY A 95 9.95 -3.30 -8.09
CA GLY A 95 9.74 -4.52 -8.87
C GLY A 95 9.43 -4.27 -10.34
N ASN A 96 9.04 -5.33 -11.05
CA ASN A 96 8.70 -5.27 -12.47
C ASN A 96 7.39 -4.48 -12.74
N ASP A 97 7.03 -4.34 -14.02
CA ASP A 97 5.81 -3.61 -14.43
C ASP A 97 4.51 -4.07 -13.78
N LYS A 98 4.42 -5.36 -13.39
CA LYS A 98 3.25 -5.90 -12.73
C LYS A 98 3.17 -5.41 -11.28
N VAL A 99 4.30 -5.47 -10.56
CA VAL A 99 4.43 -4.90 -9.21
C VAL A 99 4.18 -3.39 -9.25
N ARG A 100 4.76 -2.67 -10.21
CA ARG A 100 4.57 -1.22 -10.39
C ARG A 100 3.10 -0.85 -10.60
N ARG A 101 2.39 -1.57 -11.49
CA ARG A 101 0.96 -1.33 -11.75
C ARG A 101 0.11 -1.60 -10.51
N LYS A 102 0.38 -2.69 -9.80
CA LYS A 102 -0.36 -3.05 -8.58
C LYS A 102 -0.12 -2.05 -7.45
N ARG A 103 1.14 -1.67 -7.21
CA ARG A 103 1.51 -0.61 -6.26
C ARG A 103 0.78 0.69 -6.56
N LYS A 104 0.76 1.12 -7.84
CA LYS A 104 0.04 2.32 -8.26
C LYS A 104 -1.46 2.22 -7.98
N ALA A 105 -2.10 1.10 -8.30
CA ALA A 105 -3.52 0.91 -8.05
C ALA A 105 -3.87 1.03 -6.55
N ILE A 106 -3.04 0.47 -5.67
CA ILE A 106 -3.23 0.56 -4.21
C ILE A 106 -3.04 2.01 -3.75
N ALA A 107 -1.98 2.69 -4.22
CA ALA A 107 -1.74 4.09 -3.87
C ALA A 107 -2.88 5.00 -4.35
N ASP A 108 -3.33 4.84 -5.59
CA ASP A 108 -4.47 5.60 -6.15
C ASP A 108 -5.74 5.34 -5.31
N GLN A 109 -6.00 4.11 -4.87
CA GLN A 109 -7.13 3.78 -4.00
C GLN A 109 -7.03 4.47 -2.63
N ILE A 110 -5.85 4.47 -2.02
CA ILE A 110 -5.62 5.15 -0.73
C ILE A 110 -5.86 6.66 -0.88
N THR A 111 -5.23 7.30 -1.86
CA THR A 111 -5.30 8.75 -2.03
C THR A 111 -6.69 9.20 -2.46
N LEU A 112 -7.28 8.57 -3.48
CA LEU A 112 -8.53 9.05 -4.08
C LEU A 112 -9.78 8.67 -3.29
N ALA A 113 -9.74 7.58 -2.49
CA ALA A 113 -10.89 7.16 -1.71
C ALA A 113 -10.71 7.43 -0.22
N TYR A 114 -9.66 6.88 0.39
CA TYR A 114 -9.57 6.84 1.85
C TYR A 114 -9.09 8.17 2.45
N LEU A 115 -8.05 8.80 1.89
CA LEU A 115 -7.59 10.10 2.37
C LEU A 115 -8.64 11.20 2.13
N ASN A 116 -9.31 11.19 0.98
CA ASN A 116 -10.44 12.10 0.74
C ASN A 116 -11.56 11.92 1.77
N THR A 117 -11.90 10.67 2.12
CA THR A 117 -12.90 10.40 3.16
C THR A 117 -12.43 10.88 4.54
N VAL A 118 -11.15 10.72 4.86
CA VAL A 118 -10.54 11.22 6.10
C VAL A 118 -10.66 12.75 6.18
N ASP A 119 -10.35 13.46 5.09
CA ASP A 119 -10.49 14.92 5.01
C ASP A 119 -11.94 15.36 5.22
N GLU A 120 -12.90 14.72 4.54
CA GLU A 120 -14.33 15.01 4.72
C GLU A 120 -14.80 14.78 6.16
N LEU A 121 -14.35 13.71 6.81
CA LEU A 121 -14.69 13.43 8.21
C LEU A 121 -14.04 14.43 9.16
N ARG A 122 -12.80 14.84 8.88
CA ARG A 122 -12.09 15.86 9.66
C ARG A 122 -12.84 17.18 9.62
N ASP A 123 -13.27 17.60 8.44
CA ASP A 123 -14.04 18.84 8.25
C ASP A 123 -15.37 18.77 8.98
N ARG A 124 -16.11 17.65 8.87
CA ARG A 124 -17.38 17.46 9.61
C ARG A 124 -17.22 17.51 11.14
N VAL A 125 -16.10 17.02 11.67
CA VAL A 125 -15.81 17.07 13.12
C VAL A 125 -15.28 18.45 13.53
N GLY A 126 -14.62 19.17 12.62
CA GLY A 126 -14.00 20.48 12.84
C GLY A 126 -14.94 21.68 12.65
N GLU A 127 -15.79 21.68 11.61
CA GLU A 127 -16.79 22.73 11.33
C GLU A 127 -17.77 22.90 12.49
N ASP A 128 -18.08 21.81 13.19
CA ASP A 128 -18.95 21.78 14.37
C ASP A 128 -18.29 22.36 15.66
N MET A 129 -17.05 22.86 15.58
CA MET A 129 -16.33 23.52 16.71
C MET A 129 -16.28 25.05 16.62
N LEU A 130 -16.72 25.66 15.52
CA LEU A 130 -16.87 27.13 15.37
C LEU A 130 -18.32 27.55 15.67
#